data_AF-A0A2D5I8E4-F1
#
_entry.id   AF-A0A2D5I8E4-F1
#
_cell.length_a   1.000
_cell.length_b   1.000
_cell.length_c   1.000
_cell.angle_alpha   90.00
_cell.angle_beta   90.00
_cell.angle_gamma   90.00
#
_symmetry.space_group_name_H-M   'P 1'
#
loop_
_entity.id
_entity.type
_entity.pdbx_description
1 polymer ?
#
loop_
_entity_poly.entity_id
_entity_poly.type
_entity_poly.pdbx_seq_one_letter_code
_entity_poly.pdbx_strand_id
1 'polypeptide(L)'
;MVMNHSLPTNFRSRYQAKNMNFPIRWSTTVLFAAFATLTFADPVKIIFDTDMGNDVDDALALAMLHSLQSRGESELLAVTITKNHEDVAPYVDVLNHFYGRGDIPIGITDGEVTPEKSRFTPIIHEQEGGNPIYPRSIDVGDLLPAAVDLLRETLANQKDQSVVIIQVGFSTNLAALMQT
;
A
#
# COMPACT_ATOMS: atom_id res chain seq x y z
N MET A 1 -21.12 -19.49 -64.57
CA MET A 1 -21.71 -18.90 -65.80
C MET A 1 -21.12 -17.51 -65.94
N VAL A 2 -20.15 -17.37 -66.84
CA VAL A 2 -19.54 -16.09 -67.22
C VAL A 2 -20.53 -15.36 -68.12
N MET A 3 -20.83 -14.10 -67.86
CA MET A 3 -21.17 -13.16 -68.93
C MET A 3 -20.63 -11.76 -68.61
N ASN A 4 -19.68 -11.41 -69.47
CA ASN A 4 -19.09 -10.12 -69.74
C ASN A 4 -20.07 -9.33 -70.62
N HIS A 5 -20.32 -8.06 -70.33
CA HIS A 5 -20.77 -7.13 -71.37
C HIS A 5 -20.13 -5.75 -71.17
N SER A 6 -19.34 -5.43 -72.18
CA SER A 6 -18.58 -4.20 -72.40
C SER A 6 -19.47 -3.07 -72.91
N LEU A 7 -18.94 -1.84 -72.91
CA LEU A 7 -18.95 -0.79 -73.96
C LEU A 7 -18.78 0.61 -73.29
N PRO A 8 -18.38 1.67 -74.00
CA PRO A 8 -17.23 1.82 -74.89
C PRO A 8 -16.42 3.11 -74.59
N THR A 9 -15.38 3.29 -75.40
CA THR A 9 -14.35 4.34 -75.39
C THR A 9 -14.76 5.69 -76.02
N ASN A 10 -14.11 6.75 -75.53
CA ASN A 10 -13.72 8.02 -76.18
C ASN A 10 -14.78 9.12 -76.46
N PHE A 11 -14.65 10.24 -75.72
CA PHE A 11 -14.90 11.57 -76.26
C PHE A 11 -13.85 12.58 -75.75
N ARG A 12 -13.28 13.34 -76.67
CA ARG A 12 -12.20 14.34 -76.48
C ARG A 12 -12.69 15.53 -75.64
N SER A 13 -11.79 16.16 -74.87
CA SER A 13 -11.60 17.62 -74.94
C SER A 13 -10.37 18.08 -74.17
N ARG A 14 -9.56 18.90 -74.86
CA ARG A 14 -8.39 19.61 -74.33
C ARG A 14 -8.87 20.78 -73.47
N TYR A 15 -8.55 20.77 -72.17
CA TYR A 15 -8.42 22.01 -71.41
C TYR A 15 -7.16 21.92 -70.55
N GLN A 16 -6.13 22.67 -70.96
CA GLN A 16 -4.98 22.98 -70.12
C GLN A 16 -5.41 24.04 -69.11
N ALA A 17 -5.51 23.67 -67.83
CA ALA A 17 -5.61 24.62 -66.74
C ALA A 17 -4.19 24.94 -66.24
N LYS A 18 -3.84 26.23 -66.25
CA LYS A 18 -2.57 26.77 -65.77
C LYS A 18 -2.36 26.41 -64.29
N ASN A 19 -1.17 25.90 -63.97
CA ASN A 19 -0.69 25.72 -62.61
C ASN A 19 -0.66 27.07 -61.88
N MET A 20 -1.54 27.27 -60.91
CA MET A 20 -1.40 28.31 -59.89
C MET A 20 -0.80 27.69 -58.64
N ASN A 21 0.51 27.83 -58.45
CA ASN A 21 1.17 27.47 -57.21
C ASN A 21 0.99 28.60 -56.19
N PHE A 22 0.06 28.43 -55.24
CA PHE A 22 0.08 29.18 -53.98
C PHE A 22 0.99 28.44 -52.99
N PRO A 23 1.99 29.09 -52.37
CA PRO A 23 2.75 28.45 -51.32
C PRO A 23 1.87 28.30 -50.08
N ILE A 24 1.42 27.07 -49.79
CA ILE A 24 0.78 26.71 -48.52
C ILE A 24 1.85 26.84 -47.45
N ARG A 25 1.76 27.92 -46.66
CA ARG A 25 2.64 28.14 -45.51
C ARG A 25 2.09 27.30 -44.36
N TRP A 26 2.65 26.11 -44.16
CA TRP A 26 2.35 25.25 -43.02
C TRP A 26 2.91 25.92 -41.76
N SER A 27 2.10 26.71 -41.07
CA SER A 27 2.42 27.18 -39.73
C SER A 27 2.33 25.99 -38.78
N THR A 28 3.44 25.31 -38.53
CA THR A 28 3.56 24.32 -37.46
C THR A 28 3.49 25.03 -36.12
N THR A 29 2.30 25.16 -35.55
CA THR A 29 2.14 25.51 -34.15
C THR A 29 2.61 24.33 -33.31
N VAL A 30 3.82 24.43 -32.75
CA VAL A 30 4.32 23.47 -31.76
C VAL A 30 3.64 23.78 -30.43
N LEU A 31 2.68 22.94 -30.02
CA LEU A 31 2.04 23.03 -28.71
C LEU A 31 3.03 22.45 -27.67
N PHE A 32 3.78 23.31 -26.99
CA PHE A 32 4.54 22.90 -25.80
C PHE A 32 3.53 22.66 -24.67
N ALA A 33 3.13 21.40 -24.47
CA ALA A 33 2.47 21.00 -23.24
C ALA A 33 3.50 21.07 -22.10
N ALA A 34 3.40 22.08 -21.25
CA ALA A 34 4.14 22.14 -20.00
C ALA A 34 3.63 21.01 -19.11
N PHE A 35 4.36 19.89 -19.05
CA PHE A 35 4.15 18.89 -18.02
C PHE A 35 4.61 19.50 -16.69
N ALA A 36 3.68 20.09 -15.95
CA ALA A 36 3.91 20.37 -14.54
C ALA A 36 4.09 19.02 -13.84
N THR A 37 5.32 18.72 -13.42
CA THR A 37 5.58 17.60 -12.52
C THR A 37 4.98 17.97 -11.17
N LEU A 38 3.83 17.40 -10.82
CA LEU A 38 3.39 17.40 -9.43
C LEU A 38 4.42 16.58 -8.63
N THR A 39 5.29 17.27 -7.92
CA THR A 39 6.13 16.66 -6.89
C THR A 39 5.25 16.42 -5.68
N PHE A 40 4.71 15.20 -5.54
CA PHE A 40 4.17 14.76 -4.26
C PHE A 40 5.33 14.63 -3.28
N ALA A 41 5.12 15.07 -2.04
CA ALA A 41 6.07 14.77 -0.98
C ALA A 41 6.19 13.25 -0.84
N ASP A 42 7.39 12.77 -0.53
CA ASP A 42 7.58 11.35 -0.24
C ASP A 42 6.66 10.93 0.92
N PRO A 43 6.09 9.71 0.89
CA PRO A 43 5.23 9.24 1.96
C PRO A 43 5.98 9.25 3.30
N VAL A 44 5.28 9.60 4.37
CA VAL A 44 5.86 9.52 5.72
C VAL A 44 6.02 8.06 6.10
N LYS A 45 7.25 7.65 6.39
CA LYS A 45 7.57 6.30 6.84
C LYS A 45 7.22 6.13 8.31
N ILE A 46 6.39 5.14 8.61
CA ILE A 46 5.78 4.95 9.92
C ILE A 46 6.11 3.56 10.45
N ILE A 47 6.46 3.51 11.74
CA ILE A 47 6.34 2.29 12.54
C ILE A 47 5.19 2.52 13.52
N PHE A 48 4.26 1.57 13.60
CA PHE A 48 3.10 1.67 14.49
C PHE A 48 3.26 0.74 15.69
N ASP A 49 3.35 1.30 16.89
CA ASP A 49 3.51 0.55 18.14
C ASP A 49 2.22 0.61 18.98
N THR A 50 1.60 -0.54 19.23
CA THR A 50 0.20 -0.64 19.65
C THR A 50 -0.02 -1.71 20.72
N ASP A 51 -0.96 -1.49 21.64
CA ASP A 51 -1.48 -2.49 22.58
C ASP A 51 -2.79 -3.14 22.10
N MET A 52 -2.92 -3.29 20.77
CA MET A 52 -4.04 -3.85 20.04
C MET A 52 -4.86 -4.88 20.83
N GLY A 53 -6.16 -4.62 20.91
CA GLY A 53 -7.14 -5.53 21.53
C GLY A 53 -7.53 -5.15 22.96
N ASN A 54 -6.93 -4.13 23.57
CA ASN A 54 -7.46 -3.58 24.83
C ASN A 54 -8.78 -2.83 24.59
N ASP A 55 -8.81 -1.95 23.58
CA ASP A 55 -10.06 -1.41 23.03
C ASP A 55 -10.05 -1.32 21.48
N VAL A 56 -10.85 -0.43 20.89
CA VAL A 56 -11.11 -0.36 19.44
C VAL A 56 -10.24 0.69 18.73
N ASP A 57 -9.67 1.65 19.46
CA ASP A 57 -9.01 2.80 18.88
C ASP A 57 -7.75 2.44 18.08
N ASP A 58 -6.93 1.48 18.52
CA ASP A 58 -5.77 0.95 17.79
C ASP A 58 -6.14 0.37 16.43
N ALA A 59 -7.24 -0.38 16.36
CA ALA A 59 -7.72 -0.98 15.12
C ALA A 59 -8.17 0.11 14.12
N LEU A 60 -8.79 1.17 14.63
CA LEU A 60 -9.18 2.33 13.82
C LEU A 60 -7.95 3.15 13.39
N ALA A 61 -6.94 3.30 14.25
CA ALA A 61 -5.68 3.96 13.91
C ALA A 61 -4.93 3.19 12.81
N LEU A 62 -4.82 1.87 12.92
CA LEU A 62 -4.22 1.02 11.88
C LEU A 62 -5.01 1.10 10.56
N ALA A 63 -6.34 1.10 10.61
CA ALA A 63 -7.18 1.32 9.43
C ALA A 63 -6.93 2.68 8.77
N MET A 64 -6.76 3.74 9.57
CA MET A 64 -6.40 5.07 9.05
C MET A 64 -5.03 5.07 8.39
N LEU A 65 -4.02 4.42 8.96
CA LEU A 65 -2.70 4.27 8.37
C LEU A 65 -2.74 3.54 7.03
N HIS A 66 -3.52 2.45 6.93
CA HIS A 66 -3.75 1.75 5.67
C HIS A 66 -4.43 2.64 4.62
N SER A 67 -5.39 3.46 5.03
CA SER A 67 -6.06 4.42 4.15
C SER A 67 -5.12 5.51 3.65
N LEU A 68 -4.28 6.07 4.53
CA LEU A 68 -3.25 7.05 4.19
C LEU A 68 -2.21 6.47 3.24
N GLN A 69 -1.77 5.23 3.48
CA GLN A 69 -0.85 4.55 2.58
C GLN A 69 -1.46 4.27 1.20
N SER A 70 -2.76 3.97 1.14
CA SER A 70 -3.47 3.83 -0.13
C SER A 70 -3.54 5.15 -0.92
N ARG A 71 -3.45 6.29 -0.24
CA ARG A 71 -3.35 7.63 -0.85
C ARG A 71 -1.91 8.09 -1.12
N GLY A 72 -0.91 7.27 -0.77
CA GLY A 72 0.51 7.62 -0.90
C GLY A 72 0.99 8.67 0.10
N GLU A 73 0.24 8.91 1.18
CA GLU A 73 0.61 9.89 2.22
C GLU A 73 1.54 9.29 3.28
N SER A 74 1.50 7.97 3.45
CA SER A 74 2.34 7.25 4.40
C SER A 74 2.80 5.90 3.87
N GLU A 75 3.81 5.33 4.51
CA GLU A 75 4.31 3.99 4.28
C GLU A 75 4.50 3.31 5.63
N LEU A 76 3.67 2.32 5.95
CA LEU A 76 3.76 1.53 7.17
C LEU A 76 4.87 0.48 6.98
N LEU A 77 5.98 0.68 7.70
CA LEU A 77 7.18 -0.16 7.61
C LEU A 77 7.07 -1.41 8.48
N ALA A 78 6.44 -1.29 9.65
CA ALA A 78 6.29 -2.37 10.62
C ALA A 78 5.17 -2.04 11.62
N VAL A 79 4.62 -3.08 12.24
CA VAL A 79 3.77 -2.98 13.43
C VAL A 79 4.43 -3.68 14.61
N THR A 80 4.57 -3.02 15.73
CA THR A 80 5.05 -3.63 16.98
C THR A 80 3.96 -3.65 18.04
N ILE A 81 3.91 -4.74 18.79
CA ILE A 81 2.82 -5.04 19.73
C ILE A 81 3.34 -4.96 21.15
N THR A 82 2.65 -4.24 22.02
CA THR A 82 2.95 -4.08 23.46
C THR A 82 1.99 -4.87 24.35
N LYS A 83 1.28 -5.84 23.77
CA LYS A 83 0.36 -6.76 24.45
C LYS A 83 0.83 -8.20 24.26
N ASN A 84 1.16 -8.88 25.34
CA ASN A 84 1.67 -10.25 25.29
C ASN A 84 0.53 -11.27 25.38
N HIS A 85 -0.25 -11.39 24.31
CA HIS A 85 -1.29 -12.41 24.17
C HIS A 85 -1.27 -13.01 22.77
N GLU A 86 -1.39 -14.34 22.68
CA GLU A 86 -1.17 -15.13 21.46
C GLU A 86 -2.10 -14.75 20.29
N ASP A 87 -3.34 -14.35 20.58
CA ASP A 87 -4.30 -13.92 19.56
C ASP A 87 -3.97 -12.56 18.89
N VAL A 88 -3.09 -11.74 19.47
CA VAL A 88 -2.96 -10.33 19.07
C VAL A 88 -2.22 -10.18 17.74
N ALA A 89 -1.09 -10.85 17.57
CA ALA A 89 -0.33 -10.77 16.32
C ALA A 89 -1.08 -11.34 15.10
N PRO A 90 -1.72 -12.54 15.18
CA PRO A 90 -2.62 -13.01 14.14
C PRO A 90 -3.76 -12.04 13.83
N TYR A 91 -4.28 -11.32 14.82
CA TYR A 91 -5.35 -10.33 14.61
C TYR A 91 -4.86 -9.09 13.86
N VAL A 92 -3.68 -8.56 14.22
CA VAL A 92 -3.03 -7.47 13.47
C VAL A 92 -2.76 -7.91 12.02
N ASP A 93 -2.31 -9.14 11.83
CA ASP A 93 -2.07 -9.72 10.51
C ASP A 93 -3.36 -9.85 9.68
N VAL A 94 -4.48 -10.28 10.29
CA VAL A 94 -5.80 -10.26 9.66
C VAL A 94 -6.18 -8.86 9.17
N LEU A 95 -5.96 -7.82 10.00
CA LEU A 95 -6.24 -6.44 9.59
C LEU A 95 -5.34 -6.00 8.42
N ASN A 96 -4.05 -6.34 8.47
CA ASN A 96 -3.11 -6.05 7.39
C ASN A 96 -3.52 -6.76 6.09
N HIS A 97 -3.92 -8.03 6.14
CA HIS A 97 -4.45 -8.78 5.02
C HIS A 97 -5.75 -8.17 4.47
N PHE A 98 -6.67 -7.75 5.33
CA PHE A 98 -7.91 -7.09 4.93
C PHE A 98 -7.64 -5.83 4.08
N TYR A 99 -6.59 -5.09 4.41
CA TYR A 99 -6.15 -3.91 3.63
C TYR A 99 -5.16 -4.23 2.50
N GLY A 100 -4.91 -5.52 2.21
CA GLY A 100 -4.04 -5.97 1.11
C GLY A 100 -2.55 -5.81 1.38
N ARG A 101 -2.13 -5.79 2.65
CA ARG A 101 -0.74 -5.55 3.08
C ARG A 101 -0.27 -6.57 4.12
N GLY A 102 -0.57 -7.85 3.89
CA GLY A 102 -0.17 -8.95 4.77
C GLY A 102 1.34 -9.10 4.97
N ASP A 103 2.15 -8.56 4.06
CA ASP A 103 3.61 -8.65 4.15
C ASP A 103 4.24 -7.64 5.13
N ILE A 104 3.44 -6.80 5.82
CA ILE A 104 3.97 -5.85 6.80
C ILE A 104 4.53 -6.62 8.00
N PRO A 105 5.82 -6.46 8.35
CA PRO A 105 6.42 -7.13 9.49
C PRO A 105 5.71 -6.80 10.81
N ILE A 106 5.50 -7.84 11.62
CA ILE A 106 4.90 -7.75 12.95
C ILE A 106 5.90 -8.27 13.99
N GLY A 107 6.14 -7.49 15.03
CA GLY A 107 6.99 -7.86 16.16
C GLY A 107 6.23 -7.78 17.48
N ILE A 108 6.48 -8.71 18.40
CA ILE A 108 5.75 -8.79 19.68
C ILE A 108 6.66 -8.46 20.86
N THR A 109 6.12 -7.82 21.89
CA THR A 109 6.87 -7.52 23.10
C THR A 109 7.26 -8.81 23.84
N ASP A 110 8.49 -8.86 24.33
CA ASP A 110 8.97 -9.93 25.23
C ASP A 110 8.55 -9.68 26.69
N GLY A 111 7.93 -8.53 26.97
CA GLY A 111 7.50 -8.15 28.32
C GLY A 111 6.20 -8.83 28.76
N GLU A 112 5.98 -8.93 30.07
CA GLU A 112 4.72 -9.41 30.66
C GLU A 112 3.64 -8.32 30.69
N VAL A 113 3.49 -7.57 29.59
CA VAL A 113 2.57 -6.42 29.54
C VAL A 113 1.19 -6.88 29.08
N THR A 114 0.20 -6.74 29.97
CA THR A 114 -1.23 -6.98 29.71
C THR A 114 -1.55 -8.33 29.04
N PRO A 115 -1.26 -9.47 29.68
CA PRO A 115 -1.51 -10.79 29.11
C PRO A 115 -3.00 -11.16 29.06
N GLU A 116 -3.91 -10.27 29.47
CA GLU A 116 -5.33 -10.57 29.52
C GLU A 116 -5.91 -10.72 28.12
N LYS A 117 -6.81 -11.70 27.97
CA LYS A 117 -7.53 -11.95 26.73
C LYS A 117 -8.38 -10.75 26.32
N SER A 118 -8.24 -10.35 25.06
CA SER A 118 -9.10 -9.33 24.43
C SER A 118 -10.50 -9.89 24.15
N ARG A 119 -11.51 -9.01 24.14
CA ARG A 119 -12.84 -9.35 23.62
C ARG A 119 -12.93 -9.34 22.09
N PHE A 120 -11.94 -8.76 21.40
CA PHE A 120 -11.98 -8.47 19.96
C PHE A 120 -11.12 -9.45 19.15
N THR A 121 -9.90 -9.74 19.63
CA THR A 121 -8.97 -10.63 18.93
C THR A 121 -9.42 -12.08 18.76
N PRO A 122 -10.34 -12.67 19.58
CA PRO A 122 -10.75 -14.06 19.40
C PRO A 122 -11.43 -14.40 18.07
N ILE A 123 -11.82 -13.39 17.28
CA ILE A 123 -12.37 -13.55 15.94
C ILE A 123 -11.45 -14.33 14.99
N ILE A 124 -10.14 -14.34 15.25
CA ILE A 124 -9.15 -15.12 14.47
C ILE A 124 -9.36 -16.63 14.56
N HIS A 125 -10.13 -17.09 15.56
CA HIS A 125 -10.52 -18.49 15.74
C HIS A 125 -11.82 -18.86 15.01
N GLU A 126 -12.52 -17.90 14.42
CA GLU A 126 -13.72 -18.21 13.64
C GLU A 126 -13.36 -18.97 12.36
N GLN A 127 -14.09 -20.06 12.12
CA GLN A 127 -13.84 -20.97 11.01
C GLN A 127 -15.12 -21.28 10.25
N GLU A 128 -14.98 -21.43 8.93
CA GLU A 128 -16.02 -21.93 8.04
C GLU A 128 -15.44 -23.07 7.18
N GLY A 129 -16.10 -24.23 7.21
CA GLY A 129 -15.62 -25.41 6.48
C GLY A 129 -14.23 -25.90 6.93
N GLY A 130 -13.82 -25.60 8.17
CA GLY A 130 -12.52 -25.98 8.73
C GLY A 130 -11.35 -25.05 8.36
N ASN A 131 -11.63 -23.92 7.71
CA ASN A 131 -10.63 -22.91 7.38
C ASN A 131 -10.92 -21.61 8.16
N PRO A 132 -9.89 -20.82 8.51
CA PRO A 132 -10.09 -19.48 9.06
C PRO A 132 -10.97 -18.64 8.13
N ILE A 133 -11.96 -17.93 8.69
CA ILE A 133 -12.83 -17.02 7.92
C ILE A 133 -12.03 -15.83 7.38
N TYR A 134 -11.05 -15.37 8.15
CA TYR A 134 -10.23 -14.21 7.83
C TYR A 134 -8.84 -14.62 7.33
N PRO A 135 -8.43 -14.16 6.12
CA PRO A 135 -7.09 -14.44 5.60
C PRO A 135 -6.00 -13.88 6.52
N ARG A 136 -4.96 -14.69 6.73
CA ARG A 136 -3.78 -14.36 7.53
C ARG A 136 -2.61 -15.26 7.12
N SER A 137 -1.40 -14.80 7.38
CA SER A 137 -0.13 -15.51 7.22
C SER A 137 0.51 -15.92 8.55
N ILE A 138 0.08 -15.30 9.66
CA ILE A 138 0.56 -15.59 11.02
C ILE A 138 -0.49 -16.41 11.78
N ASP A 139 -0.07 -17.57 12.30
CA ASP A 139 -0.80 -18.47 13.17
C ASP A 139 -0.51 -18.28 14.67
N VAL A 140 -1.49 -18.68 15.48
CA VAL A 140 -1.31 -18.73 16.94
C VAL A 140 -0.19 -19.72 17.25
N GLY A 141 0.83 -19.23 17.95
CA GLY A 141 2.02 -20.01 18.29
C GLY A 141 3.17 -19.90 17.28
N ASP A 142 3.00 -19.17 16.19
CA ASP A 142 4.11 -18.87 15.28
C ASP A 142 5.21 -18.07 16.00
N LEU A 143 6.45 -18.34 15.62
CA LEU A 143 7.61 -17.62 16.12
C LEU A 143 7.72 -16.28 15.40
N LEU A 144 7.56 -15.21 16.17
CA LEU A 144 7.66 -13.83 15.69
C LEU A 144 8.94 -13.18 16.23
N PRO A 145 9.49 -12.18 15.50
CA PRO A 145 10.60 -11.41 16.02
C PRO A 145 10.17 -10.63 17.27
N ALA A 146 11.12 -10.47 18.19
CA ALA A 146 10.96 -9.53 19.30
C ALA A 146 10.75 -8.11 18.74
N ALA A 147 9.81 -7.37 19.31
CA ALA A 147 9.46 -6.02 18.85
C ALA A 147 10.67 -5.08 18.81
N VAL A 148 11.57 -5.17 19.79
CA VAL A 148 12.77 -4.34 19.85
C VAL A 148 13.76 -4.69 18.74
N ASP A 149 13.90 -5.96 18.39
CA ASP A 149 14.78 -6.40 17.30
C ASP A 149 14.22 -5.94 15.96
N LEU A 150 12.91 -6.09 15.74
CA LEU A 150 12.24 -5.57 14.55
C LEU A 150 12.35 -4.05 14.44
N LEU A 151 12.20 -3.32 15.55
CA LEU A 151 12.40 -1.86 15.58
C LEU A 151 13.81 -1.49 15.14
N ARG A 152 14.84 -2.15 15.71
CA ARG A 152 16.25 -1.88 15.37
C ARG A 152 16.55 -2.20 13.91
N GLU A 153 16.12 -3.36 13.42
CA GLU A 153 16.30 -3.76 12.02
C GLU A 153 15.61 -2.77 11.08
N THR A 154 14.36 -2.41 11.36
CA THR A 154 13.58 -1.49 10.54
C THR A 154 14.25 -0.12 10.50
N LEU A 155 14.65 0.43 11.65
CA LEU A 155 15.29 1.75 11.73
C LEU A 155 16.67 1.76 11.05
N ALA A 156 17.48 0.72 11.25
CA ALA A 156 18.82 0.62 10.65
C ALA A 156 18.80 0.56 9.10
N ASN A 157 17.69 0.10 8.52
CA ASN A 157 17.48 0.05 7.08
C ASN A 157 16.91 1.35 6.49
N GLN A 158 16.68 2.38 7.32
CA GLN A 158 16.18 3.69 6.88
C GLN A 158 17.25 4.77 7.01
N LYS A 159 17.02 5.90 6.33
CA LYS A 159 17.89 7.08 6.49
C LYS A 159 17.67 7.68 7.88
N ASP A 160 18.71 8.29 8.44
CA ASP A 160 18.57 9.06 9.67
C ASP A 160 17.45 10.10 9.55
N GLN A 161 16.71 10.29 10.65
CA GLN A 161 15.61 11.28 10.75
C GLN A 161 14.48 11.10 9.73
N SER A 162 14.31 9.90 9.15
CA SER A 162 13.31 9.64 8.10
C SER A 162 12.09 8.83 8.55
N VAL A 163 12.08 8.30 9.77
CA VAL A 163 11.02 7.44 10.30
C VAL A 163 10.31 8.12 11.45
N VAL A 164 8.98 8.03 11.45
CA VAL A 164 8.12 8.41 12.58
C VAL A 164 7.65 7.13 13.27
N ILE A 165 7.86 7.04 14.59
CA ILE A 165 7.27 5.99 15.41
C ILE A 165 5.98 6.56 16.02
N ILE A 166 4.84 5.95 15.72
CA ILE A 166 3.56 6.28 16.31
C ILE A 166 3.32 5.28 17.43
N GLN A 167 3.48 5.73 18.67
CA GLN A 167 3.24 4.92 19.86
C GLN A 167 1.84 5.22 20.39
N VAL A 168 0.95 4.21 20.32
CA VAL A 168 -0.40 4.25 20.85
C VAL A 168 -0.54 3.31 22.06
N GLY A 169 0.26 2.24 22.09
CA GLY A 169 0.33 1.34 23.23
C GLY A 169 1.26 1.78 24.36
N PHE A 170 1.62 0.81 25.21
CA PHE A 170 2.53 1.04 26.33
C PHE A 170 3.96 1.35 25.86
N SER A 171 4.66 2.25 26.54
CA SER A 171 6.03 2.63 26.14
C SER A 171 7.11 1.57 26.36
N THR A 172 6.77 0.30 26.60
CA THR A 172 7.72 -0.76 26.96
C THR A 172 8.72 -1.04 25.84
N ASN A 173 8.25 -1.21 24.61
CA ASN A 173 9.11 -1.44 23.44
C ASN A 173 10.01 -0.24 23.18
N LEU A 174 9.46 0.98 23.23
CA LEU A 174 10.22 2.21 23.04
C LEU A 174 11.26 2.41 24.16
N ALA A 175 10.90 2.17 25.42
CA ALA A 175 11.82 2.28 26.54
C ALA A 175 12.98 1.28 26.41
N ALA A 176 12.70 0.04 26.03
CA ALA A 176 13.72 -0.98 25.77
C ALA A 176 14.59 -0.63 24.54
N LEU A 177 14.02 -0.01 23.50
CA LEU A 177 14.78 0.48 22.34
C LEU A 177 15.79 1.57 22.76
N MET A 178 15.41 2.45 23.69
CA MET A 178 16.27 3.54 24.19
C MET A 178 17.33 3.08 25.21
N GLN A 179 17.20 1.86 25.75
CA GLN A 179 18.22 1.25 26.60
C GLN A 179 19.30 0.64 25.69
N THR A 180 20.28 1.47 25.35
CA THR A 180 21.51 1.09 24.64
C THR A 180 22.68 1.01 25.61
#